data_AF-A0A7Y8FVJ0-F1
#
_entry.id   AF-A0A7Y8FVJ0-F1
#
_cell.length_a   1.000
_cell.length_b   1.000
_cell.length_c   1.000
_cell.angle_alpha   90.00
_cell.angle_beta   90.00
_cell.angle_gamma   90.00
#
_symmetry.space_group_name_H-M   'P 1'
#
loop_
_entity.id
_entity.type
_entity.pdbx_description
1 polymer ?
#
loop_
_entity_poly.entity_id
_entity_poly.type
_entity_poly.pdbx_seq_one_letter_code
_entity_poly.pdbx_strand_id
1 'polypeptide(L)'
;MHLAERDGLTAALTRWLQGARLALVLLAVVAVISGAGLAFAALGNGLTPVNVFWALGSLLGLNLILLISWALGLLFAGEHSASLGRLWLWLSEKLARDAKAAQLAPALLLLLQRQKLNRWAVGVLVHSLWLLALLSALVILLTLLATRRYGFVWETTILGADTFVAVTQALGSLPALLGFNVPTVEMIRASGDSALNIESARQAWAAWLVGVLLVYGLLPRLLLALLCLWRWKRGRAALRLDLNLPGYSQLRERLMPSSERLGVNDAAPEQLHLVTGGISELESDGALLVAIELDDQHPWPPKLPSSVKDAGILDSRESRNKLLEQLTRFPPARLAIACDPRRSPDRGSLALIA
;
A
#
# COMPACT_ATOMS: atom_id res chain seq x y z
N MET A 1 2.83 -8.43 12.30
CA MET A 1 3.36 -8.87 10.98
C MET A 1 2.90 -10.27 10.64
N HIS A 2 3.01 -11.24 11.56
CA HIS A 2 2.54 -12.64 11.39
C HIS A 2 1.12 -12.80 10.83
N LEU A 3 0.12 -12.04 11.32
CA LEU A 3 -1.26 -12.13 10.81
C LEU A 3 -1.38 -11.73 9.32
N ALA A 4 -0.66 -10.70 8.90
CA ALA A 4 -0.68 -10.23 7.51
C ALA A 4 0.04 -11.21 6.56
N GLU A 5 1.07 -11.90 7.05
CA GLU A 5 1.76 -12.96 6.30
C GLU A 5 0.90 -14.21 6.19
N ARG A 6 0.30 -14.67 7.30
CA ARG A 6 -0.66 -15.80 7.34
C ARG A 6 -1.79 -15.61 6.33
N ASP A 7 -2.36 -14.41 6.28
CA ASP A 7 -3.52 -14.13 5.42
C ASP A 7 -3.11 -13.81 3.95
N GLY A 8 -1.80 -13.76 3.66
CA GLY A 8 -1.22 -13.49 2.34
C GLY A 8 -1.27 -12.02 1.89
N LEU A 9 -1.56 -11.10 2.81
CA LEU A 9 -1.70 -9.67 2.53
C LEU A 9 -0.37 -9.00 2.20
N THR A 10 0.74 -9.46 2.77
CA THR A 10 2.09 -8.95 2.45
C THR A 10 2.47 -9.26 1.00
N ALA A 11 2.19 -10.47 0.53
CA ALA A 11 2.41 -10.88 -0.86
C ALA A 11 1.50 -10.11 -1.82
N ALA A 12 0.22 -9.94 -1.48
CA ALA A 12 -0.73 -9.16 -2.28
C ALA A 12 -0.31 -7.68 -2.39
N LEU A 13 0.14 -7.06 -1.29
CA LEU A 13 0.67 -5.69 -1.29
C LEU A 13 1.90 -5.58 -2.19
N THR A 14 2.83 -6.53 -2.10
CA THR A 14 4.05 -6.53 -2.92
C THR A 14 3.71 -6.61 -4.42
N ARG A 15 2.80 -7.50 -4.81
CA ARG A 15 2.33 -7.62 -6.21
C ARG A 15 1.59 -6.38 -6.68
N TRP A 16 0.74 -5.78 -5.84
CA TRP A 16 0.07 -4.53 -6.15
C TRP A 16 1.08 -3.39 -6.38
N LEU A 17 2.09 -3.26 -5.52
CA LEU A 17 3.15 -2.25 -5.68
C LEU A 17 3.96 -2.46 -6.97
N GLN A 18 4.23 -3.71 -7.35
CA GLN A 18 4.87 -4.02 -8.63
C GLN A 18 3.98 -3.57 -9.81
N GLY A 19 2.69 -3.91 -9.79
CA GLY A 19 1.72 -3.45 -10.79
C GLY A 19 1.67 -1.93 -10.89
N ALA A 20 1.63 -1.23 -9.75
CA ALA A 20 1.61 0.23 -9.69
C ALA A 20 2.88 0.88 -10.25
N ARG A 21 4.05 0.29 -10.00
CA ARG A 21 5.33 0.73 -10.57
C ARG A 21 5.38 0.53 -12.08
N LEU A 22 4.96 -0.64 -12.57
CA LEU A 22 4.89 -0.92 -14.00
C LEU A 22 3.92 0.03 -14.72
N ALA A 23 2.75 0.27 -14.13
CA ALA A 23 1.78 1.23 -14.63
C ALA A 23 2.36 2.64 -14.74
N LEU A 24 3.11 3.08 -13.71
CA LEU A 24 3.78 4.37 -13.72
C LEU A 24 4.87 4.46 -14.80
N VAL A 25 5.67 3.41 -14.99
CA VAL A 25 6.68 3.34 -16.06
C VAL A 25 6.01 3.44 -17.43
N LEU A 26 4.91 2.71 -17.67
CA LEU A 26 4.17 2.79 -18.92
C LEU A 26 3.64 4.20 -19.18
N LEU A 27 3.02 4.82 -18.17
CA LEU A 27 2.54 6.21 -18.27
C LEU A 27 3.68 7.20 -18.52
N ALA A 28 4.85 6.99 -17.92
CA ALA A 28 6.02 7.82 -18.14
C ALA A 28 6.54 7.70 -19.58
N VAL A 29 6.60 6.48 -20.13
CA VAL A 29 6.97 6.24 -21.54
C VAL A 29 5.99 6.93 -22.47
N VAL A 30 4.67 6.77 -22.24
CA VAL A 30 3.64 7.46 -23.01
C VAL A 30 3.81 8.97 -22.91
N ALA A 31 4.04 9.52 -21.72
CA ALA A 31 4.27 10.95 -21.53
C ALA A 31 5.48 11.47 -22.32
N VAL A 32 6.60 10.73 -22.31
CA VAL A 32 7.81 11.08 -23.09
C VAL A 32 7.51 11.07 -24.59
N ILE A 33 6.88 10.00 -25.10
CA ILE A 33 6.54 9.87 -26.53
C ILE A 33 5.54 10.96 -26.95
N SER A 34 4.49 11.19 -26.16
CA SER A 34 3.52 12.25 -26.42
C SER A 34 4.18 13.63 -26.40
N GLY A 35 5.06 13.90 -25.43
CA GLY A 35 5.83 15.14 -25.35
C GLY A 35 6.69 15.38 -26.60
N ALA A 36 7.44 14.37 -27.03
CA ALA A 36 8.19 14.42 -28.29
C ALA A 36 7.27 14.70 -29.48
N GLY A 37 6.12 14.02 -29.54
CA GLY A 37 5.10 14.23 -30.56
C GLY A 37 4.55 15.66 -30.61
N LEU A 38 4.36 16.32 -29.46
CA LEU A 38 3.93 17.72 -29.39
C LEU A 38 4.96 18.66 -30.01
N ALA A 39 6.26 18.43 -29.80
CA ALA A 39 7.32 19.22 -30.40
C ALA A 39 7.38 19.05 -31.93
N PHE A 40 7.22 17.82 -32.43
CA PHE A 40 7.11 17.56 -33.86
C PHE A 40 5.85 18.17 -34.48
N ALA A 41 4.71 18.11 -33.78
CA ALA A 41 3.48 18.76 -34.23
C ALA A 41 3.62 20.30 -34.28
N ALA A 42 4.37 20.87 -33.33
CA ALA A 42 4.57 22.31 -33.23
C ALA A 42 5.51 22.87 -34.31
N LEU A 43 6.62 22.20 -34.60
CA LEU A 43 7.62 22.66 -35.57
C LEU A 43 7.44 22.06 -36.97
N GLY A 44 6.73 20.94 -37.11
CA GLY A 44 6.55 20.23 -38.37
C GLY A 44 7.85 19.64 -38.92
N ASN A 45 7.84 19.33 -40.22
CA ASN A 45 8.95 18.68 -40.93
C ASN A 45 10.10 19.64 -41.31
N GLY A 46 9.95 20.95 -41.08
CA GLY A 46 10.94 21.98 -41.41
C GLY A 46 10.96 22.40 -42.89
N LEU A 47 10.04 21.91 -43.71
CA LEU A 47 9.89 22.33 -45.12
C LEU A 47 9.01 23.57 -45.26
N THR A 48 8.00 23.70 -44.40
CA THR A 48 7.13 24.87 -44.32
C THR A 48 7.52 25.75 -43.14
N PRO A 49 7.28 27.07 -43.21
CA PRO A 49 7.46 27.92 -42.05
C PRO A 49 6.54 27.50 -40.90
N VAL A 50 7.01 27.71 -39.69
CA VAL A 50 6.30 27.40 -38.45
C VAL A 50 5.36 28.54 -38.12
N ASN A 51 4.06 28.25 -38.07
CA ASN A 51 3.11 29.19 -37.53
C ASN A 51 3.21 29.19 -36.00
N VAL A 52 3.60 30.34 -35.44
CA VAL A 52 3.94 30.47 -34.01
C VAL A 52 2.73 30.16 -33.11
N PHE A 53 1.52 30.56 -33.48
CA PHE A 53 0.33 30.28 -32.67
C PHE A 53 -0.08 28.81 -32.70
N TRP A 54 0.05 28.15 -33.84
CA TRP A 54 -0.14 26.70 -33.91
C TRP A 54 0.90 25.98 -33.07
N ALA A 55 2.17 26.39 -33.12
CA ALA A 55 3.22 25.84 -32.27
C ALA A 55 2.90 25.99 -30.76
N LEU A 56 2.46 27.18 -30.33
CA LEU A 56 2.02 27.41 -28.96
C LEU A 56 0.78 26.59 -28.58
N GLY A 57 -0.22 26.55 -29.46
CA GLY A 57 -1.45 25.79 -29.24
C GLY A 57 -1.17 24.30 -29.09
N SER A 58 -0.29 23.74 -29.92
CA SER A 58 0.14 22.35 -29.82
C SER A 58 0.93 22.09 -28.53
N LEU A 59 1.91 22.94 -28.19
CA LEU A 59 2.76 22.72 -27.01
C LEU A 59 2.02 22.96 -25.68
N LEU A 60 1.17 23.99 -25.62
CA LEU A 60 0.61 24.49 -24.37
C LEU A 60 -0.92 24.40 -24.28
N GLY A 61 -1.66 24.31 -25.38
CA GLY A 61 -3.12 24.39 -25.38
C GLY A 61 -3.78 23.35 -24.48
N LEU A 62 -3.56 22.06 -24.76
CA LEU A 62 -4.08 20.97 -23.92
C LEU A 62 -3.56 21.05 -22.49
N ASN A 63 -2.29 21.41 -22.32
CA ASN A 63 -1.68 21.58 -21.01
C ASN A 63 -2.42 22.64 -20.17
N LEU A 64 -2.70 23.81 -20.74
CA LEU A 64 -3.39 24.91 -20.06
C LEU A 64 -4.84 24.56 -19.73
N ILE A 65 -5.57 23.93 -20.65
CA ILE A 65 -6.94 23.46 -20.40
C ILE A 65 -6.95 22.52 -19.18
N LEU A 66 -6.08 21.51 -19.17
CA LEU A 66 -6.01 20.55 -18.07
C LEU A 66 -5.51 21.16 -16.76
N LEU A 67 -4.63 22.17 -16.85
CA LEU A 67 -4.16 22.92 -15.68
C LEU A 67 -5.32 23.72 -15.06
N ILE A 68 -6.11 24.42 -15.88
CA ILE A 68 -7.30 25.17 -15.45
C ILE A 68 -8.35 24.22 -14.88
N SER A 69 -8.66 23.11 -15.57
CA SER A 69 -9.60 22.10 -15.05
C SER A 69 -9.16 21.54 -13.69
N TRP A 70 -7.86 21.30 -13.50
CA TRP A 70 -7.32 20.87 -12.21
C TRP A 70 -7.47 21.95 -11.13
N ALA A 71 -7.16 23.21 -11.45
CA ALA A 71 -7.29 24.34 -10.51
C ALA A 71 -8.76 24.58 -10.11
N LEU A 72 -9.69 24.53 -11.07
CA LEU A 72 -11.12 24.62 -10.80
C LEU A 72 -11.59 23.45 -9.93
N GLY A 73 -11.14 22.21 -10.20
CA GLY A 73 -11.44 21.06 -9.36
C GLY A 73 -10.93 21.21 -7.92
N LEU A 74 -9.80 21.89 -7.72
CA LEU A 74 -9.27 22.20 -6.39
C LEU A 74 -10.16 23.21 -5.65
N LEU A 75 -10.68 24.23 -6.35
CA LEU A 75 -11.48 25.32 -5.78
C LEU A 75 -12.94 24.92 -5.50
N PHE A 76 -13.58 24.21 -6.44
CA PHE A 76 -15.01 23.89 -6.39
C PHE A 76 -15.33 22.53 -5.74
N ALA A 77 -14.35 21.92 -5.06
CA ALA A 77 -14.48 20.66 -4.32
C ALA A 77 -15.07 19.48 -5.13
N GLY A 78 -15.02 19.54 -6.46
CA GLY A 78 -15.45 18.46 -7.34
C GLY A 78 -14.31 17.49 -7.62
N GLU A 79 -14.51 16.19 -7.38
CA GLU A 79 -13.57 15.11 -7.72
C GLU A 79 -13.41 14.87 -9.24
N HIS A 80 -13.51 15.93 -10.05
CA HIS A 80 -13.65 15.86 -11.51
C HIS A 80 -12.32 15.74 -12.27
N SER A 81 -11.15 15.88 -11.62
CA SER A 81 -9.84 15.82 -12.31
C SER A 81 -9.04 14.52 -12.08
N ALA A 82 -9.71 13.44 -11.65
CA ALA A 82 -9.04 12.18 -11.28
C ALA A 82 -8.94 11.12 -12.40
N SER A 83 -9.19 11.45 -13.68
CA SER A 83 -9.18 10.45 -14.77
C SER A 83 -7.83 9.72 -14.91
N LEU A 84 -6.71 10.45 -14.89
CA LEU A 84 -5.37 9.86 -14.93
C LEU A 84 -5.04 9.05 -13.66
N GLY A 85 -5.51 9.50 -12.48
CA GLY A 85 -5.36 8.75 -11.24
C GLY A 85 -6.15 7.44 -11.25
N ARG A 86 -7.40 7.47 -11.75
CA ARG A 86 -8.22 6.28 -11.94
C ARG A 86 -7.63 5.33 -12.98
N LEU A 87 -7.12 5.86 -14.09
CA LEU A 87 -6.43 5.07 -15.12
C LEU A 87 -5.19 4.38 -14.53
N TRP A 88 -4.40 5.08 -13.72
CA TRP A 88 -3.24 4.49 -13.05
C TRP A 88 -3.65 3.37 -12.09
N LEU A 89 -4.67 3.57 -11.25
CA LEU A 89 -5.17 2.53 -10.34
C LEU A 89 -5.68 1.31 -11.10
N TRP A 90 -6.48 1.53 -12.14
CA TRP A 90 -6.99 0.47 -13.01
C TRP A 90 -5.85 -0.31 -13.71
N LEU A 91 -4.84 0.38 -14.23
CA LEU A 91 -3.69 -0.24 -14.87
C LEU A 91 -2.82 -1.01 -13.86
N SER A 92 -2.71 -0.48 -12.63
CA SER A 92 -2.01 -1.14 -11.52
C SER A 92 -2.66 -2.47 -11.16
N GLU A 93 -3.99 -2.49 -11.05
CA GLU A 93 -4.78 -3.71 -10.80
C GLU A 93 -4.60 -4.72 -11.94
N LYS A 94 -4.69 -4.25 -13.20
CA LYS A 94 -4.54 -5.12 -14.38
C LYS A 94 -3.16 -5.76 -14.47
N LEU A 95 -2.11 -5.02 -14.10
CA LEU A 95 -0.73 -5.50 -14.12
C LEU A 95 -0.35 -6.35 -12.91
N ALA A 96 -1.01 -6.16 -11.75
CA ALA A 96 -0.75 -6.94 -10.54
C ALA A 96 -1.22 -8.41 -10.63
N ARG A 97 -2.18 -8.71 -11.52
CA ARG A 97 -2.67 -10.08 -11.83
C ARG A 97 -3.01 -10.94 -10.60
N ASP A 98 -3.56 -10.34 -9.55
CA ASP A 98 -3.92 -11.03 -8.30
C ASP A 98 -5.29 -10.56 -7.79
N ALA A 99 -6.21 -11.50 -7.57
CA ALA A 99 -7.56 -11.23 -7.08
C ALA A 99 -7.57 -10.66 -5.65
N LYS A 100 -6.61 -11.05 -4.79
CA LYS A 100 -6.47 -10.45 -3.45
C LYS A 100 -5.91 -9.03 -3.52
N ALA A 101 -5.17 -8.68 -4.57
CA ALA A 101 -4.65 -7.33 -4.79
C ALA A 101 -5.73 -6.32 -5.20
N ALA A 102 -6.88 -6.78 -5.72
CA ALA A 102 -7.98 -5.91 -6.15
C ALA A 102 -8.62 -5.10 -5.01
N GLN A 103 -8.56 -5.58 -3.77
CA GLN A 103 -9.12 -4.86 -2.61
C GLN A 103 -8.18 -3.78 -2.05
N LEU A 104 -6.90 -3.78 -2.42
CA LEU A 104 -5.90 -2.84 -1.90
C LEU A 104 -6.09 -1.41 -2.42
N ALA A 105 -6.45 -1.22 -3.68
CA ALA A 105 -6.66 0.11 -4.26
C ALA A 105 -7.89 0.82 -3.65
N PRO A 106 -9.09 0.20 -3.53
CA PRO A 106 -10.20 0.80 -2.80
C PRO A 106 -9.89 1.10 -1.34
N ALA A 107 -9.19 0.19 -0.64
CA ALA A 107 -8.78 0.39 0.75
C ALA A 107 -7.83 1.59 0.89
N LEU A 108 -6.87 1.75 -0.03
CA LEU A 108 -5.97 2.90 -0.08
C LEU A 108 -6.76 4.21 -0.31
N LEU A 109 -7.68 4.22 -1.26
CA LEU A 109 -8.51 5.40 -1.53
C LEU A 109 -9.31 5.83 -0.31
N LEU A 110 -9.96 4.89 0.37
CA LEU A 110 -10.72 5.15 1.60
C LEU A 110 -9.83 5.67 2.74
N LEU A 111 -8.66 5.07 2.94
CA LEU A 111 -7.69 5.50 3.94
C LEU A 111 -7.26 6.96 3.72
N LEU A 112 -6.94 7.30 2.47
CA LEU A 112 -6.49 8.63 2.10
C LEU A 112 -7.63 9.66 2.04
N GLN A 113 -8.87 9.24 1.73
CA GLN A 113 -10.04 10.12 1.66
C GLN A 113 -10.36 10.76 3.00
N ARG A 114 -10.22 10.01 4.11
CA ARG A 114 -10.43 10.51 5.47
C ARG A 114 -9.58 11.75 5.81
N GLN A 115 -8.36 11.80 5.28
CA GLN A 115 -7.43 12.93 5.46
C GLN A 115 -7.37 13.85 4.23
N LYS A 116 -8.31 13.71 3.28
CA LYS A 116 -8.35 14.46 2.00
C LYS A 116 -7.03 14.40 1.21
N LEU A 117 -6.27 13.30 1.33
CA LEU A 117 -4.94 13.16 0.72
C LEU A 117 -4.95 12.68 -0.73
N ASN A 118 -6.06 12.08 -1.19
CA ASN A 118 -6.20 11.59 -2.57
C ASN A 118 -5.85 12.66 -3.61
N ARG A 119 -6.37 13.89 -3.43
CA ARG A 119 -6.12 15.01 -4.36
C ARG A 119 -4.64 15.36 -4.51
N TRP A 120 -3.87 15.24 -3.42
CA TRP A 120 -2.45 15.57 -3.43
C TRP A 120 -1.62 14.44 -4.04
N ALA A 121 -1.96 13.17 -3.74
CA ALA A 121 -1.32 12.02 -4.38
C ALA A 121 -1.54 12.02 -5.91
N VAL A 122 -2.78 12.20 -6.35
CA VAL A 122 -3.13 12.30 -7.77
C VAL A 122 -2.49 13.56 -8.39
N GLY A 123 -2.48 14.68 -7.67
CA GLY A 123 -1.79 15.90 -8.10
C GLY A 123 -0.30 15.67 -8.38
N VAL A 124 0.43 15.00 -7.49
CA VAL A 124 1.84 14.64 -7.72
C VAL A 124 1.99 13.86 -9.02
N LEU A 125 1.17 12.82 -9.23
CA LEU A 125 1.22 11.99 -10.43
C LEU A 125 0.97 12.81 -11.69
N VAL A 126 -0.15 13.54 -11.74
CA VAL A 126 -0.58 14.31 -12.92
C VAL A 126 0.42 15.39 -13.28
N HIS A 127 0.86 16.19 -12.31
CA HIS A 127 1.81 17.28 -12.58
C HIS A 127 3.19 16.75 -12.96
N SER A 128 3.64 15.62 -12.37
CA SER A 128 4.93 15.02 -12.73
C SER A 128 4.92 14.41 -14.13
N LEU A 129 3.82 13.75 -14.54
CA LEU A 129 3.69 13.22 -15.90
C LEU A 129 3.62 14.33 -16.95
N TRP A 130 2.87 15.41 -16.68
CA TRP A 130 2.86 16.57 -17.57
C TRP A 130 4.20 17.28 -17.62
N LEU A 131 4.90 17.42 -16.48
CA LEU A 131 6.24 17.96 -16.43
C LEU A 131 7.20 17.12 -17.29
N LEU A 132 7.14 15.80 -17.19
CA LEU A 132 7.95 14.88 -18.00
C LEU A 132 7.65 15.01 -19.50
N ALA A 133 6.36 15.11 -19.88
CA ALA A 133 5.96 15.34 -21.26
C ALA A 133 6.50 16.67 -21.80
N LEU A 134 6.39 17.75 -21.02
CA LEU A 134 6.90 19.07 -21.41
C LEU A 134 8.42 19.13 -21.46
N LEU A 135 9.14 18.41 -20.56
CA LEU A 135 10.59 18.25 -20.65
C LEU A 135 11.00 17.51 -21.92
N SER A 136 10.30 16.42 -22.25
CA SER A 136 10.52 15.68 -23.51
C SER A 136 10.28 16.59 -24.72
N ALA A 137 9.17 17.32 -24.73
CA ALA A 137 8.85 18.29 -25.77
C ALA A 137 9.95 19.36 -25.89
N LEU A 138 10.43 19.90 -24.78
CA LEU A 138 11.50 20.89 -24.76
C LEU A 138 12.80 20.33 -25.34
N VAL A 139 13.22 19.13 -24.95
CA VAL A 139 14.44 18.49 -25.46
C VAL A 139 14.36 18.29 -26.98
N ILE A 140 13.22 17.78 -27.47
CA ILE A 140 13.01 17.58 -28.91
C ILE A 140 12.94 18.92 -29.64
N LEU A 141 12.22 19.91 -29.09
CA LEU A 141 12.13 21.26 -29.64
C LEU A 141 13.53 21.88 -29.81
N LEU A 142 14.37 21.82 -28.76
CA LEU A 142 15.74 22.32 -28.80
C LEU A 142 16.59 21.56 -29.82
N THR A 143 16.47 20.23 -29.88
CA THR A 143 17.19 19.40 -30.85
C THR A 143 16.81 19.77 -32.29
N LEU A 144 15.52 19.98 -32.56
CA LEU A 144 15.02 20.40 -33.86
C LEU A 144 15.52 21.80 -34.22
N LEU A 145 15.41 22.76 -33.30
CA LEU A 145 15.87 24.13 -33.52
C LEU A 145 17.39 24.22 -33.74
N ALA A 146 18.16 23.31 -33.12
CA ALA A 146 19.61 23.23 -33.28
C ALA A 146 20.05 22.56 -34.60
N THR A 147 19.26 21.60 -35.09
CA THR A 147 19.63 20.78 -36.27
C THR A 147 18.98 21.26 -37.58
N ARG A 148 17.98 22.15 -37.51
CA ARG A 148 17.23 22.60 -38.69
C ARG A 148 17.03 24.11 -38.68
N ARG A 149 16.88 24.65 -39.89
CA ARG A 149 16.56 26.05 -40.10
C ARG A 149 15.05 26.23 -40.23
N TYR A 150 14.41 26.73 -39.18
CA TYR A 150 12.99 27.05 -39.17
C TYR A 150 12.73 28.52 -39.47
N GLY A 151 11.84 28.82 -40.42
CA GLY A 151 11.23 30.14 -40.54
C GLY A 151 10.02 30.25 -39.62
N PHE A 152 9.80 31.39 -38.98
CA PHE A 152 8.63 31.63 -38.13
C PHE A 152 7.72 32.68 -38.77
N VAL A 153 6.44 32.34 -38.84
CA VAL A 153 5.38 33.20 -39.38
C VAL A 153 4.20 33.25 -38.43
N TRP A 154 3.36 34.24 -38.63
CA TRP A 154 2.04 34.27 -38.04
C TRP A 154 1.02 34.52 -39.14
N GLU A 155 0.28 33.48 -39.49
CA GLU A 155 -0.77 33.56 -40.50
C GLU A 155 -2.11 33.49 -39.78
N THR A 156 -2.88 34.57 -39.82
CA THR A 156 -4.22 34.65 -39.24
C THR A 156 -5.18 35.30 -40.22
N THR A 157 -6.32 34.67 -40.49
CA THR A 157 -7.37 35.26 -41.34
C THR A 157 -8.25 36.25 -40.58
N ILE A 158 -8.38 36.08 -39.26
CA ILE A 158 -9.34 36.83 -38.42
C ILE A 158 -8.66 37.94 -37.63
N LEU A 159 -7.44 37.72 -37.15
CA LEU A 159 -6.71 38.65 -36.28
C LEU A 159 -5.81 39.57 -37.13
N GLY A 160 -5.77 40.85 -36.77
CA GLY A 160 -4.88 41.84 -37.39
C GLY A 160 -3.47 41.82 -36.78
N ALA A 161 -2.51 42.41 -37.49
CA ALA A 161 -1.10 42.46 -37.10
C ALA A 161 -0.86 43.06 -35.71
N ASP A 162 -1.57 44.12 -35.36
CA ASP A 162 -1.38 44.79 -34.07
C ASP A 162 -1.81 43.91 -32.88
N THR A 163 -2.84 43.08 -33.07
CA THR A 163 -3.22 42.09 -32.06
C THR A 163 -2.13 41.05 -31.86
N PHE A 164 -1.50 40.60 -32.96
CA PHE A 164 -0.41 39.64 -32.89
C PHE A 164 0.82 40.21 -32.16
N VAL A 165 1.18 41.46 -32.45
CA VAL A 165 2.24 42.20 -31.73
C VAL A 165 1.93 42.25 -30.24
N ALA A 166 0.71 42.69 -29.87
CA ALA A 166 0.31 42.82 -28.48
C ALA A 166 0.37 41.49 -27.72
N VAL A 167 -0.16 40.40 -28.31
CA VAL A 167 -0.14 39.08 -27.67
C VAL A 167 1.29 38.54 -27.55
N THR A 168 2.12 38.68 -28.58
CA THR A 168 3.52 38.21 -28.55
C THR A 168 4.32 38.93 -27.47
N GLN A 169 4.17 40.25 -27.35
CA GLN A 169 4.84 41.04 -26.31
C GLN A 169 4.30 40.71 -24.91
N ALA A 170 2.97 40.57 -24.76
CA ALA A 170 2.36 40.21 -23.48
C ALA A 170 2.86 38.85 -22.97
N LEU A 171 2.85 37.82 -23.82
CA LEU A 171 3.39 36.51 -23.50
C LEU A 171 4.91 36.51 -23.36
N GLY A 172 5.62 37.40 -24.06
CA GLY A 172 7.07 37.56 -23.94
C GLY A 172 7.51 38.27 -22.67
N SER A 173 6.64 39.01 -22.00
CA SER A 173 7.00 39.87 -20.86
C SER A 173 7.61 39.11 -19.68
N LEU A 174 7.01 38.00 -19.24
CA LEU A 174 7.56 37.19 -18.14
C LEU A 174 8.84 36.43 -18.54
N PRO A 175 8.92 35.76 -19.71
CA PRO A 175 10.17 35.21 -20.21
C PRO A 175 11.31 36.25 -20.31
N ALA A 176 11.00 37.49 -20.71
CA ALA A 176 12.00 38.55 -20.82
C ALA A 176 12.65 38.87 -19.47
N LEU A 177 11.89 38.83 -18.37
CA LEU A 177 12.44 39.01 -17.01
C LEU A 177 13.44 37.91 -16.63
N LEU A 178 13.37 36.74 -17.27
CA LEU A 178 14.30 35.63 -17.09
C LEU A 178 15.46 35.65 -18.11
N GLY A 179 15.54 36.69 -18.95
CA GLY A 179 16.61 36.86 -19.94
C GLY A 179 16.33 36.24 -21.31
N PHE A 180 15.10 35.80 -21.60
CA PHE A 180 14.75 35.34 -22.96
C PHE A 180 14.52 36.53 -23.89
N ASN A 181 15.11 36.47 -25.08
CA ASN A 181 14.89 37.47 -26.12
C ASN A 181 13.44 37.43 -26.60
N VAL A 182 12.86 38.62 -26.77
CA VAL A 182 11.52 38.81 -27.34
C VAL A 182 11.67 39.51 -28.70
N PRO A 183 11.02 39.02 -29.77
CA PRO A 183 10.99 39.68 -31.06
C PRO A 183 10.53 41.14 -30.96
N THR A 184 11.21 42.06 -31.67
CA THR A 184 10.79 43.46 -31.74
C THR A 184 9.50 43.61 -32.56
N VAL A 185 8.83 44.76 -32.46
CA VAL A 185 7.60 45.03 -33.23
C VAL A 185 7.84 44.89 -34.73
N GLU A 186 8.98 45.36 -35.22
CA GLU A 186 9.37 45.30 -36.62
C GLU A 186 9.59 43.84 -37.06
N MET A 187 10.31 43.05 -36.26
CA MET A 187 10.53 41.62 -36.52
C MET A 187 9.19 40.87 -36.53
N ILE A 188 8.30 41.19 -35.60
CA ILE A 188 6.98 40.59 -35.52
C ILE A 188 6.18 40.92 -36.78
N ARG A 189 6.06 42.19 -37.16
CA ARG A 189 5.29 42.60 -38.35
C ARG A 189 5.84 41.96 -39.63
N ALA A 190 7.16 41.97 -39.78
CA ALA A 190 7.80 41.43 -40.97
C ALA A 190 7.64 39.89 -41.08
N SER A 191 7.45 39.18 -39.97
CA SER A 191 7.08 37.74 -39.96
C SER A 191 5.66 37.45 -40.45
N GLY A 192 4.81 38.46 -40.66
CA GLY A 192 3.46 38.30 -41.21
C GLY A 192 3.42 38.28 -42.74
N ASP A 193 4.31 39.02 -43.39
CA ASP A 193 4.35 39.15 -44.86
C ASP A 193 5.09 37.98 -45.52
N SER A 194 6.17 37.51 -44.92
CA SER A 194 6.92 36.34 -45.38
C SER A 194 7.76 35.74 -44.25
N ALA A 195 8.07 34.44 -44.35
CA ALA A 195 8.99 33.80 -43.42
C ALA A 195 10.35 34.50 -43.49
N LEU A 196 10.68 35.27 -42.47
CA LEU A 196 11.87 36.13 -42.48
C LEU A 196 13.14 35.29 -42.69
N ASN A 197 13.90 35.67 -43.71
CA ASN A 197 15.20 35.08 -44.01
C ASN A 197 16.32 35.66 -43.12
N ILE A 198 15.97 36.50 -42.14
CA ILE A 198 16.88 37.19 -41.24
C ILE A 198 17.17 36.30 -40.02
N GLU A 199 18.43 35.95 -39.84
CA GLU A 199 18.89 35.04 -38.79
C GLU A 199 18.55 35.53 -37.37
N SER A 200 18.72 36.83 -37.10
CA SER A 200 18.42 37.41 -35.79
C SER A 200 16.93 37.31 -35.41
N ALA A 201 16.02 37.49 -36.37
CA ALA A 201 14.58 37.33 -36.15
C ALA A 201 14.23 35.87 -35.84
N ARG A 202 14.85 34.92 -36.56
CA ARG A 202 14.69 33.47 -36.31
C ARG A 202 15.13 33.08 -34.91
N GLN A 203 16.28 33.58 -34.46
CA GLN A 203 16.80 33.31 -33.13
C GLN A 203 15.92 33.93 -32.04
N ALA A 204 15.41 35.14 -32.25
CA ALA A 204 14.49 35.79 -31.32
C ALA A 204 13.18 34.99 -31.18
N TRP A 205 12.60 34.50 -32.28
CA TRP A 205 11.40 33.66 -32.25
C TRP A 205 11.64 32.32 -31.56
N ALA A 206 12.76 31.66 -31.84
CA ALA A 206 13.14 30.42 -31.19
C ALA A 206 13.31 30.60 -29.67
N ALA A 207 14.05 31.64 -29.24
CA ALA A 207 14.26 31.96 -27.84
C ALA A 207 12.93 32.30 -27.13
N TRP A 208 12.06 33.06 -27.79
CA TRP A 208 10.74 33.40 -27.29
C TRP A 208 9.86 32.17 -27.09
N LEU A 209 9.80 31.27 -28.08
CA LEU A 209 8.98 30.04 -28.00
C LEU A 209 9.45 29.15 -26.84
N VAL A 210 10.77 28.99 -26.70
CA VAL A 210 11.38 28.25 -25.58
C VAL A 210 11.06 28.91 -24.24
N GLY A 211 11.20 30.23 -24.15
CA GLY A 211 10.90 31.01 -22.94
C GLY A 211 9.43 30.88 -22.52
N VAL A 212 8.51 30.99 -23.47
CA VAL A 212 7.06 30.83 -23.22
C VAL A 212 6.73 29.40 -22.76
N LEU A 213 7.30 28.37 -23.41
CA LEU A 213 7.12 26.97 -22.98
C LEU A 213 7.62 26.73 -21.55
N LEU A 214 8.78 27.29 -21.21
CA LEU A 214 9.36 27.18 -19.87
C LEU A 214 8.50 27.88 -18.81
N VAL A 215 8.13 29.14 -19.05
CA VAL A 215 7.45 29.98 -18.06
C VAL A 215 5.98 29.60 -17.88
N TYR A 216 5.27 29.29 -18.95
CA TYR A 216 3.82 29.03 -18.88
C TYR A 216 3.47 27.53 -18.93
N GLY A 217 4.40 26.68 -19.35
CA GLY A 217 4.23 25.23 -19.35
C GLY A 217 4.95 24.56 -18.18
N LEU A 218 6.28 24.63 -18.20
CA LEU A 218 7.14 23.84 -17.31
C LEU A 218 7.08 24.33 -15.86
N LEU A 219 7.28 25.62 -15.64
CA LEU A 219 7.35 26.23 -14.32
C LEU A 219 6.07 26.02 -13.50
N PRO A 220 4.84 26.26 -14.02
CA PRO A 220 3.62 26.06 -13.25
C PRO A 220 3.41 24.58 -12.89
N ARG A 221 3.75 23.65 -13.79
CA ARG A 221 3.68 22.21 -13.53
C ARG A 221 4.66 21.79 -12.45
N LEU A 222 5.90 22.29 -12.49
CA LEU A 222 6.91 22.03 -11.47
C LEU A 222 6.46 22.53 -10.10
N LEU A 223 6.01 23.79 -10.00
CA LEU A 223 5.55 24.39 -8.75
C LEU A 223 4.37 23.61 -8.15
N LEU A 224 3.40 23.21 -8.98
CA LEU A 224 2.26 22.42 -8.51
C LEU A 224 2.65 20.99 -8.14
N ALA A 225 3.58 20.35 -8.85
CA ALA A 225 4.11 19.05 -8.47
C ALA A 225 4.78 19.11 -7.09
N LEU A 226 5.62 20.13 -6.85
CA LEU A 226 6.27 20.36 -5.55
C LEU A 226 5.26 20.67 -4.44
N LEU A 227 4.27 21.52 -4.69
CA LEU A 227 3.19 21.82 -3.74
C LEU A 227 2.42 20.56 -3.36
N CYS A 228 2.02 19.76 -4.35
CA CYS A 228 1.31 18.51 -4.12
C CYS A 228 2.18 17.52 -3.35
N LEU A 229 3.47 17.42 -3.68
CA LEU A 229 4.42 16.54 -3.00
C LEU A 229 4.61 16.94 -1.53
N TRP A 230 4.73 18.24 -1.26
CA TRP A 230 4.85 18.75 0.09
C TRP A 230 3.59 18.45 0.92
N ARG A 231 2.39 18.74 0.38
CA ARG A 231 1.11 18.43 1.02
C ARG A 231 0.95 16.93 1.27
N TRP A 232 1.36 16.11 0.31
CA TRP A 232 1.36 14.65 0.42
C TRP A 232 2.29 14.16 1.53
N LYS A 233 3.55 14.61 1.56
CA LYS A 233 4.52 14.22 2.60
C LYS A 233 4.04 14.60 4.00
N ARG A 234 3.55 15.84 4.15
CA ARG A 234 3.00 16.33 5.43
C ARG A 234 1.77 15.54 5.86
N GLY A 235 0.84 15.29 4.94
CA GLY A 235 -0.37 14.52 5.21
C GLY A 235 -0.08 13.06 5.57
N ARG A 236 0.86 12.42 4.86
CA ARG A 236 1.32 11.06 5.17
C ARG A 236 1.92 10.94 6.56
N ALA A 237 2.73 11.90 6.97
CA ALA A 237 3.31 11.90 8.32
C ALA A 237 2.25 12.03 9.42
N ALA A 238 1.08 12.58 9.10
CA ALA A 238 -0.06 12.69 10.01
C ALA A 238 -1.00 11.47 9.98
N LEU A 239 -0.79 10.49 9.07
CA LEU A 239 -1.60 9.28 9.04
C LEU A 239 -1.35 8.46 10.30
N ARG A 240 -2.40 8.32 11.12
CA ARG A 240 -2.43 7.45 12.29
C ARG A 240 -3.62 6.51 12.19
N LEU A 241 -3.44 5.30 12.70
CA LEU A 241 -4.52 4.35 12.87
C LEU A 241 -5.36 4.80 14.07
N ASP A 242 -6.62 5.15 13.83
CA ASP A 242 -7.54 5.55 14.89
C ASP A 242 -8.26 4.32 15.46
N LEU A 243 -7.67 3.73 16.51
CA LEU A 243 -8.20 2.52 17.14
C LEU A 243 -9.56 2.72 17.83
N ASN A 244 -10.04 3.96 17.98
CA ASN A 244 -11.33 4.25 18.61
C ASN A 244 -12.52 4.10 17.66
N LEU A 245 -12.29 3.83 16.37
CA LEU A 245 -13.37 3.64 15.42
C LEU A 245 -14.18 2.37 15.75
N PRO A 246 -15.52 2.45 15.78
CA PRO A 246 -16.40 1.36 16.23
C PRO A 246 -16.24 0.06 15.42
N GLY A 247 -15.81 0.17 14.15
CA GLY A 247 -15.54 -0.99 13.28
C GLY A 247 -14.41 -1.90 13.74
N TYR A 248 -13.50 -1.44 14.61
CA TYR A 248 -12.41 -2.28 15.13
C TYR A 248 -12.86 -3.27 16.21
N SER A 249 -14.04 -3.06 16.83
CA SER A 249 -14.58 -3.98 17.84
C SER A 249 -14.78 -5.40 17.28
N GLN A 250 -15.27 -5.52 16.05
CA GLN A 250 -15.49 -6.80 15.35
C GLN A 250 -14.18 -7.50 14.96
N LEU A 251 -13.08 -6.75 14.84
CA LEU A 251 -11.77 -7.27 14.49
C LEU A 251 -11.01 -7.79 15.72
N ARG A 252 -11.37 -7.37 16.93
CA ARG A 252 -10.69 -7.76 18.17
C ARG A 252 -10.65 -9.27 18.34
N GLU A 253 -11.78 -9.95 18.20
CA GLU A 253 -11.88 -11.41 18.38
C GLU A 253 -11.11 -12.20 17.31
N ARG A 254 -11.03 -11.67 16.08
CA ARG A 254 -10.27 -12.28 14.98
C ARG A 254 -8.77 -12.09 15.08
N LEU A 255 -8.32 -10.95 15.62
CA LEU A 255 -6.91 -10.57 15.72
C LEU A 255 -6.29 -11.01 17.05
N MET A 256 -7.09 -11.08 18.12
CA MET A 256 -6.69 -11.50 19.46
C MET A 256 -7.73 -12.49 20.03
N PRO A 257 -7.82 -13.71 19.50
CA PRO A 257 -8.72 -14.74 20.03
C PRO A 257 -8.34 -15.04 21.48
N SER A 258 -9.35 -15.22 22.33
CA SER A 258 -9.18 -15.49 23.76
C SER A 258 -8.60 -16.88 24.07
N SER A 259 -8.62 -17.79 23.10
CA SER A 259 -7.96 -19.09 23.17
C SER A 259 -7.45 -19.52 21.80
N GLU A 260 -6.24 -20.05 21.75
CA GLU A 260 -5.69 -20.70 20.57
C GLU A 260 -5.75 -22.22 20.80
N ARG A 261 -6.56 -22.94 20.02
CA ARG A 261 -6.62 -24.41 20.13
C ARG A 261 -5.32 -24.98 19.57
N LEU A 262 -4.38 -25.30 20.47
CA LEU A 262 -3.09 -25.94 20.18
C LEU A 262 -3.20 -27.37 19.60
N GLY A 263 -4.41 -27.81 19.23
CA GLY A 263 -4.69 -29.19 18.83
C GLY A 263 -4.66 -30.14 20.02
N VAL A 264 -4.90 -31.42 19.74
CA VAL A 264 -4.77 -32.50 20.70
C VAL A 264 -3.32 -32.97 20.63
N ASN A 265 -2.51 -32.60 21.63
CA ASN A 265 -1.08 -32.94 21.65
C ASN A 265 -0.84 -34.45 21.90
N ASP A 266 -1.82 -35.12 22.52
CA ASP A 266 -1.76 -36.55 22.81
C ASP A 266 -3.17 -37.13 22.76
N ALA A 267 -3.51 -37.81 21.67
CA ALA A 267 -4.85 -38.34 21.45
C ALA A 267 -5.17 -39.47 22.44
N ALA A 268 -6.40 -39.52 22.95
CA ALA A 268 -6.85 -40.66 23.74
C ALA A 268 -6.83 -41.93 22.87
N PRO A 269 -6.29 -43.07 23.36
CA PRO A 269 -6.34 -44.33 22.62
C PRO A 269 -7.80 -44.77 22.39
N GLU A 270 -8.08 -45.41 21.27
CA GLU A 270 -9.44 -45.85 20.89
C GLU A 270 -10.05 -46.86 21.89
N GLN A 271 -9.20 -47.58 22.62
CA GLN A 271 -9.59 -48.52 23.67
C GLN A 271 -8.81 -48.21 24.93
N LEU A 272 -9.54 -48.00 26.03
CA LEU A 272 -8.95 -47.94 27.36
C LEU A 272 -8.53 -49.36 27.77
N HIS A 273 -7.32 -49.52 28.30
CA HIS A 273 -6.87 -50.79 28.84
C HIS A 273 -7.81 -51.24 29.97
N LEU A 274 -8.53 -52.34 29.76
CA LEU A 274 -9.30 -53.03 30.78
C LEU A 274 -8.36 -53.92 31.58
N VAL A 275 -8.09 -53.53 32.82
CA VAL A 275 -7.34 -54.37 33.75
C VAL A 275 -8.24 -55.48 34.23
N THR A 276 -7.81 -56.72 33.96
CA THR A 276 -8.45 -57.92 34.52
C THR A 276 -7.69 -58.24 35.81
N GLY A 277 -8.33 -58.04 36.97
CA GLY A 277 -7.70 -58.33 38.26
C GLY A 277 -7.32 -59.82 38.35
N GLY A 278 -6.04 -60.10 38.60
CA GLY A 278 -5.57 -61.45 38.90
C GLY A 278 -5.95 -61.83 40.34
N ILE A 279 -6.58 -62.98 40.53
CA ILE A 279 -6.73 -63.58 41.86
C ILE A 279 -5.34 -64.04 42.29
N SER A 280 -4.75 -63.37 43.29
CA SER A 280 -3.49 -63.81 43.89
C SER A 280 -3.74 -65.07 44.74
N GLU A 281 -3.00 -66.14 44.49
CA GLU A 281 -3.05 -67.39 45.29
C GLU A 281 -2.32 -67.26 46.65
N LEU A 282 -1.74 -66.09 46.94
CA LEU A 282 -1.07 -65.83 48.21
C LEU A 282 -2.10 -65.59 49.31
N GLU A 283 -2.05 -66.39 50.38
CA GLU A 283 -2.76 -66.10 51.64
C GLU A 283 -2.25 -64.78 52.21
N SER A 284 -2.96 -63.70 51.92
CA SER A 284 -2.75 -62.38 52.52
C SER A 284 -3.74 -62.15 53.66
N ASP A 285 -3.28 -61.54 54.74
CA ASP A 285 -4.12 -61.04 55.82
C ASP A 285 -4.04 -59.50 55.90
N GLY A 286 -5.13 -58.86 56.34
CA GLY A 286 -5.21 -57.43 56.57
C GLY A 286 -5.86 -56.61 55.45
N ALA A 287 -6.32 -55.40 55.83
CA ALA A 287 -6.91 -54.42 54.92
C ALA A 287 -6.04 -53.15 54.88
N LEU A 288 -5.91 -52.57 53.69
CA LEU A 288 -5.15 -51.35 53.45
C LEU A 288 -6.03 -50.27 52.82
N LEU A 289 -5.96 -49.06 53.36
CA LEU A 289 -6.56 -47.86 52.79
C LEU A 289 -5.46 -46.96 52.22
N VAL A 290 -5.64 -46.46 51.01
CA VAL A 290 -4.75 -45.48 50.38
C VAL A 290 -5.55 -44.39 49.69
N ALA A 291 -5.05 -43.16 49.69
CA ALA A 291 -5.63 -42.06 48.92
C ALA A 291 -4.73 -41.68 47.73
N ILE A 292 -5.33 -41.34 46.59
CA ILE A 292 -4.63 -40.80 45.42
C ILE A 292 -4.98 -39.32 45.29
N GLU A 293 -3.98 -38.45 45.42
CA GLU A 293 -4.09 -37.01 45.20
C GLU A 293 -5.28 -36.34 45.89
N LEU A 294 -5.56 -36.73 47.13
CA LEU A 294 -6.63 -36.15 47.94
C LEU A 294 -6.21 -34.77 48.42
N ASP A 295 -7.13 -33.81 48.42
CA ASP A 295 -6.86 -32.48 48.94
C ASP A 295 -7.02 -32.41 50.46
N ASP A 296 -6.43 -31.38 51.08
CA ASP A 296 -6.51 -31.15 52.52
C ASP A 296 -7.90 -30.66 53.00
N GLN A 297 -8.93 -30.69 52.14
CA GLN A 297 -10.26 -30.19 52.47
C GLN A 297 -11.04 -31.14 53.39
N HIS A 298 -10.63 -32.41 53.47
CA HIS A 298 -11.26 -33.41 54.32
C HIS A 298 -10.22 -34.02 55.28
N PRO A 299 -10.58 -34.27 56.55
CA PRO A 299 -9.67 -34.92 57.48
C PRO A 299 -9.37 -36.34 57.01
N TRP A 300 -8.09 -36.63 56.76
CA TRP A 300 -7.57 -37.95 56.38
C TRP A 300 -6.56 -38.47 57.40
N PRO A 301 -6.55 -39.78 57.72
CA PRO A 301 -7.56 -40.79 57.33
C PRO A 301 -8.87 -40.64 58.13
N PRO A 302 -9.99 -41.22 57.65
CA PRO A 302 -11.19 -41.37 58.47
C PRO A 302 -10.90 -42.24 59.72
N LYS A 303 -11.85 -42.32 60.66
CA LYS A 303 -11.71 -43.22 61.82
C LYS A 303 -11.70 -44.68 61.35
N LEU A 304 -10.53 -45.31 61.38
CA LEU A 304 -10.33 -46.69 60.90
C LEU A 304 -10.48 -47.73 62.03
N PRO A 305 -11.05 -48.93 61.74
CA PRO A 305 -10.93 -50.09 62.60
C PRO A 305 -9.47 -50.51 62.78
N SER A 306 -9.15 -51.20 63.89
CA SER A 306 -7.79 -51.69 64.17
C SER A 306 -7.26 -52.69 63.13
N SER A 307 -8.14 -53.28 62.32
CA SER A 307 -7.80 -54.23 61.25
C SER A 307 -7.41 -53.56 59.92
N VAL A 308 -7.54 -52.23 59.80
CA VAL A 308 -7.24 -51.49 58.57
C VAL A 308 -6.01 -50.60 58.78
N LYS A 309 -4.99 -50.75 57.95
CA LYS A 309 -3.82 -49.88 57.92
C LYS A 309 -4.03 -48.75 56.93
N ASP A 310 -3.51 -47.57 57.25
CA ASP A 310 -3.47 -46.41 56.35
C ASP A 310 -2.09 -46.34 55.67
N ALA A 311 -2.09 -46.30 54.34
CA ALA A 311 -0.90 -46.13 53.50
C ALA A 311 -0.62 -44.64 53.16
N GLY A 312 -1.48 -43.72 53.62
CA GLY A 312 -1.35 -42.29 53.38
C GLY A 312 -1.84 -41.85 52.00
N ILE A 313 -1.40 -40.65 51.60
CA ILE A 313 -1.81 -39.98 50.36
C ILE A 313 -0.67 -40.06 49.32
N LEU A 314 -0.99 -40.51 48.11
CA LEU A 314 -0.05 -40.73 47.00
C LEU A 314 0.07 -39.52 46.07
N ASP A 315 0.78 -38.49 46.55
CA ASP A 315 0.94 -37.22 45.82
C ASP A 315 2.17 -37.14 44.91
N SER A 316 3.08 -38.13 44.98
CA SER A 316 4.32 -38.12 44.21
C SER A 316 4.60 -39.45 43.53
N ARG A 317 5.42 -39.41 42.47
CA ARG A 317 5.88 -40.63 41.78
C ARG A 317 6.65 -41.55 42.72
N GLU A 318 7.39 -40.98 43.67
CA GLU A 318 8.18 -41.73 44.65
C GLU A 318 7.28 -42.45 45.65
N SER A 319 6.23 -41.80 46.16
CA SER A 319 5.29 -42.44 47.09
C SER A 319 4.51 -43.58 46.43
N ARG A 320 4.12 -43.41 45.16
CA ARG A 320 3.48 -44.45 44.35
C ARG A 320 4.38 -45.67 44.18
N ASN A 321 5.62 -45.48 43.75
CA ASN A 321 6.57 -46.58 43.56
C ASN A 321 6.88 -47.32 44.87
N LYS A 322 7.04 -46.58 45.97
CA LYS A 322 7.30 -47.15 47.29
C LYS A 322 6.13 -48.03 47.76
N LEU A 323 4.89 -47.59 47.54
CA LEU A 323 3.73 -48.39 47.86
C LEU A 323 3.67 -49.66 47.00
N LEU A 324 3.89 -49.56 45.69
CA LEU A 324 3.88 -50.72 44.79
C LEU A 324 4.93 -51.77 45.18
N GLU A 325 6.13 -51.33 45.56
CA GLU A 325 7.18 -52.23 46.07
C GLU A 325 6.75 -52.92 47.38
N GLN A 326 6.07 -52.20 48.28
CA GLN A 326 5.53 -52.76 49.52
C GLN A 326 4.42 -53.77 49.25
N LEU A 327 3.47 -53.45 48.36
CA LEU A 327 2.36 -54.33 47.99
C LEU A 327 2.83 -55.60 47.27
N THR A 328 3.93 -55.52 46.53
CA THR A 328 4.55 -56.69 45.88
C THR A 328 5.13 -57.67 46.92
N ARG A 329 5.64 -57.15 48.05
CA ARG A 329 6.24 -57.97 49.12
C ARG A 329 5.21 -58.44 50.15
N PHE A 330 4.20 -57.63 50.41
CA PHE A 330 3.16 -57.86 51.42
C PHE A 330 1.79 -57.48 50.83
N PRO A 331 1.20 -58.31 49.97
CA PRO A 331 -0.10 -58.01 49.38
C PRO A 331 -1.18 -57.99 50.48
N PRO A 332 -2.07 -56.99 50.53
CA PRO A 332 -3.20 -56.98 51.44
C PRO A 332 -4.36 -57.84 50.91
N ALA A 333 -5.16 -58.41 51.81
CA ALA A 333 -6.36 -59.16 51.44
C ALA A 333 -7.46 -58.26 50.85
N ARG A 334 -7.48 -56.99 51.28
CA ARG A 334 -8.43 -55.97 50.83
C ARG A 334 -7.72 -54.65 50.67
N LEU A 335 -7.83 -54.04 49.49
CA LEU A 335 -7.33 -52.70 49.20
C LEU A 335 -8.52 -51.77 48.92
N ALA A 336 -8.57 -50.66 49.65
CA ALA A 336 -9.49 -49.56 49.38
C ALA A 336 -8.70 -48.35 48.89
N ILE A 337 -9.09 -47.81 47.73
CA ILE A 337 -8.48 -46.62 47.13
C ILE A 337 -9.49 -45.48 47.20
N ALA A 338 -9.12 -44.38 47.86
CA ALA A 338 -9.89 -43.14 47.88
C ALA A 338 -9.37 -42.16 46.83
N CYS A 339 -10.30 -41.59 46.05
CA CYS A 339 -10.00 -40.62 44.98
C CYS A 339 -10.93 -39.40 45.09
N ASP A 340 -10.45 -38.21 44.72
CA ASP A 340 -11.29 -37.01 44.62
C ASP A 340 -12.08 -37.01 43.29
N PRO A 341 -13.43 -37.06 43.30
CA PRO A 341 -14.24 -37.07 42.08
C PRO A 341 -14.17 -35.76 41.28
N ARG A 342 -13.64 -34.67 41.86
CA ARG A 342 -13.47 -33.39 41.18
C ARG A 342 -12.21 -33.36 40.31
N ARG A 343 -11.27 -34.30 40.50
CA ARG A 343 -10.09 -34.45 39.65
C ARG A 343 -10.38 -35.43 38.54
N SER A 344 -10.13 -35.01 37.30
CA SER A 344 -10.13 -35.91 36.15
C SER A 344 -8.95 -36.88 36.28
N PRO A 345 -9.15 -38.21 36.24
CA PRO A 345 -8.04 -39.15 36.32
C PRO A 345 -7.08 -38.95 35.15
N ASP A 346 -5.80 -38.79 35.45
CA ASP A 346 -4.74 -38.73 34.44
C ASP A 346 -4.22 -40.14 34.11
N ARG A 347 -3.39 -40.24 33.06
CA ARG A 347 -2.82 -41.54 32.64
C ARG A 347 -2.00 -42.19 33.77
N GLY A 348 -1.32 -41.39 34.59
CA GLY A 348 -0.52 -41.89 35.71
C GLY A 348 -1.36 -42.51 36.83
N SER A 349 -2.51 -41.92 37.15
CA SER A 349 -3.46 -42.44 38.13
C SER A 349 -4.17 -43.69 37.62
N LEU A 350 -4.54 -43.71 36.33
CA LEU A 350 -5.11 -44.90 35.70
C LEU A 350 -4.12 -46.07 35.70
N ALA A 351 -2.84 -45.83 35.38
CA ALA A 351 -1.81 -46.85 35.40
C ALA A 351 -1.43 -47.35 36.81
N LEU A 352 -1.79 -46.60 37.86
CA LEU A 352 -1.56 -46.99 39.25
C LEU A 352 -2.68 -47.86 39.82
N ILE A 353 -3.92 -47.61 39.38
CA ILE A 353 -5.11 -48.37 39.79
C ILE A 353 -5.22 -49.68 38.99
N ALA A 354 -4.73 -49.64 37.74
CA ALA A 354 -4.50 -50.78 36.86
C ALA A 354 -3.44 -51.73 37.43
#